data_AF-A0A553UII8-F1
#
_entry.id   AF-A0A553UII8-F1
#
_cell.length_a   1.000
_cell.length_b   1.000
_cell.length_c   1.000
_cell.angle_alpha   90.00
_cell.angle_beta   90.00
_cell.angle_gamma   90.00
#
_symmetry.space_group_name_H-M   'P 1'
#
loop_
_entity.id
_entity.type
_entity.pdbx_description
1 polymer ?
#
loop_
_entity_poly.entity_id
_entity_poly.type
_entity_poly.pdbx_seq_one_letter_code
_entity_poly.pdbx_strand_id
1 'polypeptide(L)'
;MSENTPKTIQDALKNASNAQENTFKAKDKAKPGRKPLPPHLKQNHTITFYLSQEEYDTLKALADQEADSVSFFVKRYVLKHLIRG
;
A
#
# COMPACT_ATOMS: atom_id res chain seq x y z
N MET A 1 -12.33 -45.53 -23.96
CA MET A 1 -12.24 -44.28 -24.76
C MET A 1 -13.42 -43.42 -24.33
N SER A 2 -13.18 -42.27 -23.71
CA SER A 2 -14.22 -41.43 -23.09
C SER A 2 -15.08 -40.71 -24.13
N GLU A 3 -16.36 -41.05 -24.21
CA GLU A 3 -17.31 -40.56 -25.23
C GLU A 3 -17.81 -39.11 -25.02
N ASN A 4 -17.30 -38.36 -24.05
CA ASN A 4 -17.88 -37.06 -23.66
C ASN A 4 -16.96 -35.85 -23.93
N THR A 5 -16.17 -35.87 -25.00
CA THR A 5 -15.48 -34.66 -25.48
C THR A 5 -16.35 -33.93 -26.51
N PRO A 6 -16.83 -32.71 -26.23
CA PRO A 6 -17.65 -31.96 -27.17
C PRO A 6 -16.83 -31.59 -28.41
N LYS A 7 -17.36 -31.90 -29.60
CA LYS A 7 -16.69 -31.66 -30.88
C LYS A 7 -16.91 -30.26 -31.44
N THR A 8 -17.92 -29.54 -30.94
CA THR A 8 -18.23 -28.17 -31.36
C THR A 8 -18.47 -27.25 -30.17
N ILE A 9 -18.27 -25.94 -30.38
CA ILE A 9 -18.43 -24.90 -29.35
C ILE A 9 -19.87 -24.86 -28.83
N GLN A 10 -20.86 -25.09 -29.71
CA GLN A 10 -22.27 -25.12 -29.33
C GLN A 10 -22.61 -26.32 -28.43
N ASP A 11 -21.98 -27.48 -28.65
CA ASP A 11 -22.14 -28.66 -27.79
C ASP A 11 -21.46 -28.49 -26.43
N ALA A 12 -20.33 -27.77 -26.39
CA ALA A 12 -19.65 -27.44 -25.14
C ALA A 12 -20.51 -26.48 -24.27
N LEU A 13 -21.19 -25.52 -24.89
CA LEU A 13 -22.07 -24.56 -24.20
C LEU A 13 -23.34 -25.20 -23.62
N LYS A 14 -23.85 -26.27 -24.23
CA LYS A 14 -25.03 -27.02 -23.72
C LYS A 14 -24.70 -27.94 -22.54
N ASN A 15 -23.43 -28.32 -22.38
CA ASN A 15 -22.95 -29.10 -21.23
C ASN A 15 -22.78 -28.21 -19.98
N ALA A 16 -23.90 -27.70 -19.47
CA ALA A 16 -23.95 -26.90 -18.24
C ALA A 16 -23.54 -27.69 -16.98
N SER A 17 -23.41 -29.02 -17.06
CA SER A 17 -22.93 -29.88 -15.96
C SER A 17 -21.43 -29.77 -15.69
N ASN A 18 -20.65 -29.23 -16.63
CA ASN A 18 -19.21 -28.98 -16.47
C ASN A 18 -18.88 -27.51 -16.22
N ALA A 19 -19.90 -26.68 -15.91
CA ALA A 19 -19.65 -25.37 -15.36
C ALA A 19 -19.00 -25.56 -13.99
N GLN A 20 -17.67 -25.63 -13.98
CA GLN A 20 -16.88 -25.58 -12.78
C GLN A 20 -17.36 -24.34 -12.03
N GLU A 21 -18.09 -24.55 -10.93
CA GLU A 21 -18.48 -23.47 -10.04
C GLU A 21 -17.18 -22.81 -9.62
N ASN A 22 -16.89 -21.67 -10.26
CA ASN A 22 -15.70 -20.89 -10.04
C ASN A 22 -15.59 -20.69 -8.52
N THR A 23 -14.59 -21.31 -7.92
CA THR A 23 -14.35 -21.37 -6.47
C THR A 23 -13.88 -20.01 -5.92
N PHE A 24 -14.27 -18.92 -6.58
CA PHE A 24 -14.10 -17.56 -6.09
C PHE A 24 -15.42 -17.14 -5.48
N LYS A 25 -15.60 -17.51 -4.20
CA LYS A 25 -16.68 -16.92 -3.41
C LYS A 25 -16.52 -15.40 -3.50
N ALA A 26 -17.62 -14.65 -3.61
CA ALA A 26 -17.60 -13.19 -3.75
C ALA A 26 -16.81 -12.41 -2.67
N LYS A 27 -16.33 -13.10 -1.62
CA LYS A 27 -15.39 -12.60 -0.62
C LYS A 27 -13.95 -12.42 -1.12
N ASP A 28 -13.58 -13.05 -2.24
CA ASP A 28 -12.24 -12.95 -2.84
C ASP A 28 -12.10 -11.81 -3.86
N LYS A 29 -13.06 -10.87 -3.88
CA LYS A 29 -12.95 -9.60 -4.62
C LYS A 29 -11.92 -8.64 -4.00
N ALA A 30 -10.83 -9.16 -3.43
CA ALA A 30 -9.64 -8.35 -3.24
C ALA A 30 -9.15 -7.96 -4.63
N LYS A 31 -9.06 -6.66 -4.91
CA LYS A 31 -8.54 -6.12 -6.17
C LYS A 31 -7.27 -6.91 -6.55
N PRO A 32 -7.13 -7.43 -7.78
CA PRO A 32 -5.91 -8.12 -8.17
C PRO A 32 -4.73 -7.16 -7.97
N GLY A 33 -3.87 -7.48 -7.00
CA GLY A 33 -2.83 -6.58 -6.48
C GLY A 33 -2.29 -7.01 -5.11
N ARG A 34 -1.18 -6.39 -4.67
CA ARG A 34 -0.43 -6.72 -3.44
C ARG A 34 -1.36 -6.96 -2.24
N LYS A 35 -1.14 -8.08 -1.53
CA LYS A 35 -1.81 -8.36 -0.25
C LYS A 35 -1.63 -7.15 0.69
N PRO A 36 -2.68 -6.69 1.38
CA PRO A 36 -2.55 -5.56 2.30
C PRO A 36 -1.54 -5.90 3.38
N LEU A 37 -0.57 -5.00 3.63
CA LEU A 37 0.40 -5.20 4.70
C LEU A 37 -0.34 -5.20 6.05
N PRO A 38 -0.21 -6.28 6.85
CA PRO A 38 -0.83 -6.37 8.16
C PRO A 38 -0.51 -5.14 9.03
N PRO A 39 -1.47 -4.62 9.81
CA PRO A 39 -1.27 -3.41 10.62
C PRO A 39 -0.06 -3.48 11.55
N HIS A 40 0.24 -4.66 12.11
CA HIS A 40 1.38 -4.89 12.99
C HIS A 40 2.75 -4.78 12.29
N LEU A 41 2.79 -4.89 10.95
CA LEU A 41 4.01 -4.69 10.15
C LEU A 41 4.15 -3.24 9.68
N LYS A 42 3.14 -2.39 9.88
CA LYS A 42 3.24 -0.95 9.64
C LYS A 42 3.85 -0.29 10.88
N GLN A 43 5.16 -0.39 11.01
CA GLN A 43 5.88 0.24 12.12
C GLN A 43 6.03 1.73 11.84
N ASN A 44 5.27 2.56 12.57
CA ASN A 44 5.47 4.00 12.61
C ASN A 44 6.12 4.35 13.95
N HIS A 45 7.28 4.99 13.89
CA HIS A 45 7.96 5.49 15.08
C HIS A 45 7.69 6.99 15.22
N THR A 46 7.11 7.36 16.35
CA THR A 46 6.90 8.76 16.72
C THR A 46 8.10 9.26 17.52
N ILE A 47 8.64 10.41 17.14
CA ILE A 47 9.73 11.08 17.86
C ILE A 47 9.16 12.38 18.42
N THR A 48 9.37 12.62 19.71
CA THR A 48 8.93 13.84 20.40
C THR A 48 10.09 14.41 21.18
N PHE A 49 10.31 15.71 21.05
CA PHE A 49 11.33 16.45 21.77
C PHE A 49 10.84 17.89 21.97
N TYR A 50 11.49 18.61 22.88
CA TYR A 50 11.16 20.00 23.19
C TYR A 50 12.23 20.92 22.64
N LEU A 51 11.81 22.12 22.26
CA LEU A 51 12.67 23.22 21.84
C LEU A 51 12.28 24.45 22.65
N SER A 52 13.23 25.36 22.80
CA SER A 52 12.90 26.72 23.21
C SER A 52 12.03 27.42 22.14
N GLN A 53 11.34 28.49 22.54
CA GLN A 53 10.50 29.26 21.62
C GLN A 53 11.32 29.85 20.47
N GLU A 54 12.50 30.38 20.78
CA GLU A 54 13.42 30.99 19.81
C GLU A 54 13.90 29.96 18.77
N GLU A 55 14.29 28.76 19.22
CA GLU A 55 14.68 27.66 18.32
C GLU A 55 13.52 27.20 17.43
N TYR A 56 12.30 27.12 17.98
CA TYR A 56 11.15 26.76 17.17
C TYR A 56 10.83 27.81 16.10
N ASP A 57 10.91 29.09 16.45
CA ASP A 57 10.61 30.20 15.53
C ASP A 57 11.63 30.26 14.38
N THR A 58 12.91 30.01 14.67
CA THR A 58 13.94 29.89 13.62
C THR A 58 13.67 28.70 12.68
N LEU A 59 13.32 27.53 13.22
CA LEU A 59 12.96 26.37 12.40
C LEU A 59 11.70 26.61 11.58
N LYS A 60 10.73 27.36 12.11
CA LYS A 60 9.51 27.71 11.41
C LYS A 60 9.80 28.62 10.23
N ALA A 61 10.59 29.66 10.41
CA ALA A 61 10.98 30.56 9.33
C ALA A 61 11.73 29.83 8.20
N LEU A 62 12.60 28.87 8.56
CA LEU A 62 13.30 28.02 7.58
C LEU A 62 12.36 27.05 6.88
N ALA A 63 11.42 26.45 7.62
CA ALA A 63 10.44 25.55 7.06
C ALA A 63 9.55 26.28 6.04
N ASP A 64 9.03 27.46 6.38
CA ASP A 64 8.15 28.26 5.51
C ASP A 64 8.79 28.60 4.13
N GLN A 65 10.12 28.59 4.03
CA GLN A 65 10.85 28.82 2.78
C GLN A 65 10.99 27.55 1.91
N GLU A 66 11.16 26.38 2.53
CA GLU A 66 11.58 25.15 1.84
C GLU A 66 10.54 24.01 1.87
N ALA A 67 9.54 24.08 2.74
CA ALA A 67 8.65 22.98 3.08
C ALA A 67 7.27 23.43 3.61
N ASP A 68 6.28 22.54 3.50
CA ASP A 68 4.91 22.82 3.95
C ASP A 68 4.73 22.70 5.48
N SER A 69 5.71 22.14 6.21
CA SER A 69 5.62 21.98 7.67
C SER A 69 6.99 21.84 8.35
N VAL A 70 7.06 22.34 9.60
CA VAL A 70 8.25 22.25 10.47
C VAL A 70 8.64 20.79 10.73
N SER A 71 7.66 19.91 10.96
CA SER A 71 7.92 18.48 11.22
C SER A 71 8.53 17.77 10.01
N PHE A 72 8.05 18.07 8.80
CA PHE A 72 8.63 17.54 7.57
C PHE A 72 10.04 18.10 7.34
N PHE A 73 10.23 19.40 7.55
CA PHE A 73 11.53 20.07 7.43
C PHE A 73 12.58 19.40 8.34
N VAL A 74 12.28 19.25 9.64
CA VAL A 74 13.20 18.61 10.60
C VAL A 74 13.51 17.17 10.19
N LYS A 75 12.50 16.37 9.82
CA LYS A 75 12.71 14.98 9.37
C LYS A 75 13.65 14.92 8.16
N ARG A 76 13.43 15.77 7.16
CA ARG A 76 14.26 15.84 5.95
C ARG A 76 15.68 16.29 6.28
N TYR A 77 15.84 17.31 7.13
CA TYR A 77 17.13 17.84 7.54
C TYR A 77 17.97 16.77 8.24
N VAL A 78 17.39 16.09 9.23
CA VAL A 78 18.05 15.01 10.00
C VAL A 78 18.48 13.87 9.06
N LEU A 79 17.60 13.43 8.17
CA LEU A 79 17.91 12.36 7.20
C LEU A 79 19.05 12.74 6.25
N LYS A 80 19.06 13.99 5.75
CA LYS A 80 20.08 14.51 4.83
C LYS A 80 21.48 14.53 5.48
N HIS A 81 21.57 14.82 6.77
CA HIS A 81 22.84 14.93 7.48
C HIS A 81 23.31 13.61 8.10
N LEU A 82 22.40 12.69 8.42
CA LEU A 82 22.75 11.34 8.91
C LEU A 82 23.28 10.42 7.80
N ILE A 83 22.76 10.52 6.56
CA ILE A 83 23.10 9.59 5.47
C ILE A 83 24.35 10.03 4.69
N ARG A 84 24.87 11.23 4.91
CA ARG A 84 26.16 11.69 4.35
C ARG A 84 27.39 11.24 5.18
N GLY A 85 27.30 10.06 5.78
CA GLY A 85 28.43 9.33 6.37
C GLY A 85 29.02 8.36 5.36
#